data_AF-A0A8H4T9C1-F1
#
_entry.id   AF-A0A8H4T9C1-F1
#
_cell.length_a   1.000
_cell.length_b   1.000
_cell.length_c   1.000
_cell.angle_alpha   90.00
_cell.angle_beta   90.00
_cell.angle_gamma   90.00
#
_symmetry.space_group_name_H-M   'P 1'
#
loop_
_entity.id
_entity.type
_entity.pdbx_description
1 polymer ?
#
loop_
_entity_poly.entity_id
_entity_poly.type
_entity_poly.pdbx_seq_one_letter_code
_entity_poly.pdbx_strand_id
1 'polypeptide(L)'
;MAEIFGTVAGAISIASLFNNCVDCFNYIQIAKHFGQDFSRYQLRLDVAKCRLTRWGASVNINNDGRFILVEPADPTVILAQDILKEIVARFETARKISKRYETRTEEQGLRICTEADLGPVSQRLHSRFDRFTKQRYETLGLIKKTGWALYDKGYMGRMIDDIIASIEDLEKVFPGTPQVTRQLVDMEIEEVNDEQELELIQDVSKGVDPVLSDASKHKIQEIAGKNSAGRITGSGRVNIGNSFITGSLSSLEGIRVSTVNHVDDVHTEESSRVNIGNSFGGKGFWD
;
A
#
# COMPACT_ATOMS: atom_id res chain seq x y z
N MET A 1 -10.40 -2.09 34.86
CA MET A 1 -10.59 -2.28 33.40
C MET A 1 -9.21 -2.55 32.82
N ALA A 2 -8.90 -3.81 32.50
CA ALA A 2 -7.58 -4.18 32.01
C ALA A 2 -7.49 -3.84 30.51
N GLU A 3 -6.60 -2.92 30.14
CA GLU A 3 -6.33 -2.61 28.73
C GLU A 3 -5.68 -3.83 28.06
N ILE A 4 -6.32 -4.35 27.00
CA ILE A 4 -5.86 -5.49 26.18
C ILE A 4 -4.74 -5.02 25.24
N PHE A 5 -3.70 -4.40 25.81
CA PHE A 5 -2.40 -4.36 25.15
C PHE A 5 -1.52 -5.50 25.63
N GLY A 6 -1.73 -6.05 26.84
CA GLY A 6 -0.82 -7.00 27.49
C GLY A 6 -1.31 -8.42 27.72
N THR A 7 -2.47 -8.82 27.18
CA THR A 7 -3.00 -10.18 27.37
C THR A 7 -2.37 -11.16 26.37
N VAL A 8 -1.08 -11.43 26.53
CA VAL A 8 -0.47 -12.68 26.00
C VAL A 8 -0.50 -13.79 27.07
N ALA A 9 -0.87 -13.45 28.31
CA ALA A 9 -0.93 -14.38 29.44
C ALA A 9 -2.19 -15.27 29.46
N GLY A 10 -3.11 -15.13 28.50
CA GLY A 10 -4.31 -15.94 28.37
C GLY A 10 -4.27 -16.80 27.10
N ALA A 11 -4.93 -17.95 27.15
CA ALA A 11 -5.06 -18.82 25.99
C ALA A 11 -5.98 -18.15 24.95
N ILE A 12 -5.41 -17.64 23.86
CA ILE A 12 -6.10 -16.88 22.81
C ILE A 12 -5.90 -17.58 21.47
N SER A 13 -6.97 -17.68 20.68
CA SER A 13 -6.92 -18.27 19.33
C SER A 13 -6.09 -17.42 18.36
N ILE A 14 -5.59 -18.06 17.30
CA ILE A 14 -4.82 -17.36 16.25
C ILE A 14 -5.65 -16.28 15.58
N ALA A 15 -6.92 -16.57 15.29
CA ALA A 15 -7.83 -15.59 14.70
C ALA A 15 -7.95 -14.33 15.59
N SER A 16 -8.08 -14.51 16.90
CA SER A 16 -8.16 -13.38 17.83
C SER A 16 -6.83 -12.62 17.94
N LEU A 17 -5.68 -13.29 17.93
CA LEU A 17 -4.36 -12.65 17.89
C LEU A 17 -4.16 -11.85 16.61
N PHE A 18 -4.52 -12.41 15.45
CA PHE A 18 -4.47 -11.73 14.17
C PHE A 18 -5.31 -10.45 14.18
N ASN A 19 -6.57 -10.56 14.61
CA ASN A 19 -7.48 -9.41 14.70
C ASN A 19 -6.93 -8.33 15.65
N ASN A 20 -6.30 -8.74 16.77
CA ASN A 20 -5.60 -7.84 17.68
C ASN A 20 -4.41 -7.13 17.01
N CYS A 21 -3.59 -7.84 16.22
CA CYS A 21 -2.50 -7.24 15.45
C CYS A 21 -3.02 -6.17 14.47
N VAL A 22 -4.06 -6.48 13.70
CA VAL A 22 -4.68 -5.53 12.75
C VAL A 22 -5.21 -4.31 13.49
N ASP A 23 -5.86 -4.51 14.63
CA ASP A 23 -6.37 -3.43 15.47
C ASP A 23 -5.27 -2.51 15.97
N CYS A 24 -4.10 -3.04 16.36
CA CYS A 24 -2.99 -2.25 16.90
C CYS A 24 -2.57 -1.11 15.95
N PHE A 25 -2.64 -1.30 14.63
CA PHE A 25 -2.36 -0.24 13.65
C PHE A 25 -3.29 0.97 13.79
N ASN A 26 -4.56 0.76 14.13
CA ASN A 26 -5.55 1.83 14.25
C ASN A 26 -5.28 2.80 15.41
N TYR A 27 -4.39 2.42 16.33
CA TYR A 27 -4.08 3.20 17.53
C TYR A 27 -2.76 3.96 17.44
N ILE A 28 -2.04 3.82 16.32
CA ILE A 28 -0.78 4.50 16.10
C ILE A 28 -1.05 5.92 15.58
N GLN A 29 -0.49 6.90 16.26
CA GLN A 29 -0.45 8.28 15.81
C GLN A 29 1.00 8.67 15.52
N ILE A 30 1.20 9.65 14.64
CA ILE A 30 2.54 10.14 14.28
C ILE A 30 2.67 11.57 14.77
N ALA A 31 3.79 11.90 15.42
CA ALA A 31 4.02 13.21 15.98
C ALA A 31 4.30 14.28 14.89
N LYS A 32 3.81 15.51 15.11
CA LYS A 32 3.79 16.60 14.12
C LYS A 32 5.17 17.02 13.63
N HIS A 33 6.20 16.86 14.46
CA HIS A 33 7.59 17.11 14.06
C HIS A 33 8.14 16.10 13.03
N PHE A 34 7.35 15.09 12.63
CA PHE A 34 7.70 14.25 11.48
C PHE A 34 7.75 15.08 10.19
N GLY A 35 6.95 16.15 10.12
CA GLY A 35 6.96 17.11 9.02
C GLY A 35 6.72 16.41 7.68
N GLN A 36 7.62 16.64 6.72
CA GLN A 36 7.51 16.09 5.36
C GLN A 36 7.53 14.56 5.31
N ASP A 37 8.11 13.89 6.31
CA ASP A 37 8.15 12.42 6.35
C ASP A 37 6.83 11.78 6.81
N PHE A 38 5.90 12.57 7.37
CA PHE A 38 4.63 12.05 7.93
C PHE A 38 3.89 11.18 6.92
N SER A 39 3.68 11.69 5.71
CA SER A 39 2.97 10.96 4.65
C SER A 39 3.60 9.61 4.35
N ARG A 40 4.93 9.54 4.31
CA ARG A 40 5.65 8.30 4.01
C ARG A 40 5.46 7.27 5.11
N TYR A 41 5.60 7.68 6.38
CA TYR A 41 5.41 6.77 7.51
C TYR A 41 3.96 6.31 7.67
N GLN A 42 2.99 7.20 7.46
CA GLN A 42 1.57 6.84 7.49
C GLN A 42 1.26 5.79 6.41
N LEU A 43 1.66 6.04 5.16
CA LEU A 43 1.39 5.11 4.06
C LEU A 43 2.11 3.77 4.22
N ARG A 44 3.32 3.75 4.79
CA ARG A 44 4.00 2.48 5.10
C ARG A 44 3.24 1.66 6.15
N LEU A 45 2.67 2.29 7.18
CA LEU A 45 1.79 1.61 8.13
C LEU A 45 0.53 1.08 7.44
N ASP A 46 -0.09 1.89 6.59
CA ASP A 46 -1.31 1.51 5.86
C ASP A 46 -1.06 0.30 4.95
N VAL A 47 0.06 0.28 4.22
CA VAL A 47 0.47 -0.85 3.37
C VAL A 47 0.78 -2.09 4.22
N ALA A 48 1.50 -1.96 5.34
CA ALA A 48 1.77 -3.09 6.23
C ALA A 48 0.48 -3.69 6.81
N LYS A 49 -0.46 -2.84 7.23
CA LYS A 49 -1.80 -3.26 7.68
C LYS A 49 -2.56 -3.95 6.54
N CYS A 50 -2.56 -3.37 5.33
CA CYS A 50 -3.19 -3.95 4.15
C CYS A 50 -2.64 -5.36 3.86
N ARG A 51 -1.32 -5.52 3.81
CA ARG A 51 -0.63 -6.80 3.61
C ARG A 51 -1.03 -7.83 4.66
N LEU A 52 -1.01 -7.47 5.94
CA LEU A 52 -1.44 -8.37 7.02
C LEU A 52 -2.90 -8.81 6.84
N THR A 53 -3.82 -7.88 6.56
CA THR A 53 -5.24 -8.23 6.33
C THR A 53 -5.43 -9.12 5.09
N ARG A 54 -4.62 -8.91 4.05
CA ARG A 54 -4.61 -9.75 2.85
C ARG A 54 -4.16 -11.18 3.17
N TRP A 55 -3.11 -11.34 3.96
CA TRP A 55 -2.71 -12.67 4.45
C TRP A 55 -3.86 -13.37 5.18
N GLY A 56 -4.48 -12.70 6.15
CA GLY A 56 -5.62 -13.26 6.91
C GLY A 56 -6.79 -13.69 6.03
N ALA A 57 -7.13 -12.89 5.01
CA ALA A 57 -8.14 -13.26 4.03
C ALA A 57 -7.72 -14.47 3.17
N SER A 58 -6.46 -14.51 2.72
CA SER A 58 -5.94 -15.58 1.85
C SER A 58 -5.85 -16.97 2.50
N VAL A 59 -5.81 -17.02 3.83
CA VAL A 59 -5.83 -18.26 4.65
C VAL A 59 -7.19 -18.49 5.30
N ASN A 60 -8.18 -17.63 5.02
CA ASN A 60 -9.53 -17.69 5.60
C ASN A 60 -9.53 -17.71 7.15
N ILE A 61 -8.71 -16.83 7.75
CA ILE A 61 -8.31 -16.90 9.16
C ILE A 61 -9.46 -16.97 10.17
N ASN A 62 -10.59 -16.33 9.86
CA ASN A 62 -11.74 -16.26 10.77
C ASN A 62 -12.70 -17.46 10.66
N ASN A 63 -12.58 -18.26 9.59
CA ASN A 63 -13.51 -19.37 9.32
C ASN A 63 -12.84 -20.75 9.32
N ASP A 64 -11.52 -20.81 9.20
CA ASP A 64 -10.78 -22.07 9.28
C ASP A 64 -10.67 -22.56 10.73
N GLY A 65 -11.17 -23.78 10.98
CA GLY A 65 -11.18 -24.38 12.32
C GLY A 65 -9.81 -24.46 12.99
N ARG A 66 -8.72 -24.51 12.22
CA ARG A 66 -7.34 -24.55 12.75
C ARG A 66 -6.97 -23.28 13.52
N PHE A 67 -7.56 -22.14 13.18
CA PHE A 67 -7.23 -20.84 13.78
C PHE A 67 -8.17 -20.41 14.91
N ILE A 68 -9.28 -21.13 15.09
CA ILE A 68 -10.26 -20.92 16.15
C ILE A 68 -9.84 -21.65 17.43
N LEU A 69 -9.03 -22.72 17.29
CA LEU A 69 -8.47 -23.46 18.41
C LEU A 69 -7.51 -22.59 19.22
N VAL A 70 -7.61 -22.74 20.55
CA VAL A 70 -6.78 -22.04 21.52
C VAL A 70 -5.40 -22.72 21.66
N GLU A 71 -5.37 -24.04 21.54
CA GLU A 71 -4.16 -24.87 21.55
C GLU A 71 -4.08 -25.67 20.25
N PRO A 72 -3.46 -25.13 19.19
CA PRO A 72 -3.26 -25.85 17.95
C PRO A 72 -2.21 -26.96 18.13
N ALA A 73 -2.45 -28.14 17.56
CA ALA A 73 -1.49 -29.24 17.57
C ALA A 73 -0.51 -29.21 16.38
N ASP A 74 -0.87 -28.51 15.30
CA ASP A 74 -0.04 -28.39 14.10
C ASP A 74 1.15 -27.44 14.37
N PRO A 75 2.40 -27.91 14.24
CA PRO A 75 3.60 -27.09 14.47
C PRO A 75 3.64 -25.81 13.63
N THR A 76 3.12 -25.85 12.40
CA THR A 76 3.06 -24.70 11.49
C THR A 76 2.12 -23.63 12.02
N VAL A 77 0.99 -24.08 12.57
CA VAL A 77 -0.05 -23.22 13.16
C VAL A 77 0.46 -22.62 14.48
N ILE A 78 1.23 -23.38 15.28
CA ILE A 78 1.92 -22.87 16.47
C ILE A 78 2.93 -21.77 16.10
N LEU A 79 3.78 -21.99 15.09
CA LEU A 79 4.76 -20.99 14.64
C LEU A 79 4.07 -19.70 14.16
N ALA A 80 2.97 -19.82 13.39
CA ALA A 80 2.18 -18.66 13.00
C ALA A 80 1.59 -17.91 14.21
N GLN A 81 1.13 -18.64 15.23
CA GLN A 81 0.65 -18.04 16.49
C GLN A 81 1.76 -17.25 17.18
N ASP A 82 2.97 -17.81 17.27
CA ASP A 82 4.09 -17.17 17.96
C ASP A 82 4.58 -15.91 17.24
N ILE A 83 4.60 -15.91 15.90
CA ILE A 83 4.90 -14.71 15.10
C ILE A 83 3.86 -13.61 15.35
N LEU A 84 2.56 -13.96 15.42
CA LEU A 84 1.52 -12.98 15.75
C LEU A 84 1.68 -12.43 17.17
N LYS A 85 2.02 -13.27 18.16
CA LYS A 85 2.35 -12.81 19.53
C LYS A 85 3.53 -11.84 19.52
N GLU A 86 4.55 -12.11 18.71
CA GLU A 86 5.71 -11.22 18.57
C GLU A 86 5.30 -9.84 18.00
N ILE A 87 4.45 -9.80 16.98
CA ILE A 87 3.91 -8.55 16.44
C ILE A 87 3.18 -7.76 17.53
N VAL A 88 2.33 -8.41 18.33
CA VAL A 88 1.65 -7.76 19.48
C VAL A 88 2.67 -7.21 20.48
N ALA A 89 3.68 -7.99 20.86
CA ALA A 89 4.72 -7.58 21.81
C ALA A 89 5.54 -6.37 21.31
N ARG A 90 5.75 -6.26 19.99
CA ARG A 90 6.42 -5.11 19.38
C ARG A 90 5.56 -3.84 19.50
N PHE A 91 4.26 -3.93 19.23
CA PHE A 91 3.33 -2.80 19.46
C PHE A 91 3.27 -2.40 20.94
N GLU A 92 3.25 -3.36 21.86
CA GLU A 92 3.32 -3.08 23.29
C GLU A 92 4.59 -2.31 23.68
N THR A 93 5.73 -2.74 23.15
CA THR A 93 7.02 -2.12 23.43
C THR A 93 7.04 -0.68 22.93
N ALA A 94 6.52 -0.46 21.73
CA ALA A 94 6.40 0.87 21.14
C ALA A 94 5.47 1.79 21.95
N ARG A 95 4.33 1.28 22.41
CA ARG A 95 3.43 2.01 23.32
C ARG A 95 4.11 2.34 24.66
N LYS A 96 4.86 1.41 25.25
CA LYS A 96 5.61 1.65 26.50
C LYS A 96 6.66 2.75 26.32
N ILE A 97 7.33 2.81 25.17
CA ILE A 97 8.29 3.86 24.82
C ILE A 97 7.57 5.21 24.63
N SER A 98 6.47 5.21 23.88
CA SER A 98 5.61 6.39 23.68
C SER A 98 5.18 7.02 25.00
N LYS A 99 4.63 6.21 25.92
CA LYS A 99 4.20 6.68 27.25
C LYS A 99 5.34 7.26 28.08
N ARG A 100 6.55 6.71 27.98
CA ARG A 100 7.74 7.28 28.64
C ARG A 100 8.13 8.62 28.05
N TYR A 101 7.97 8.80 26.74
CA TYR A 101 8.23 10.07 26.07
C TYR A 101 7.23 11.15 26.50
N GLU A 102 5.94 10.82 26.57
CA GLU A 102 4.87 11.71 27.04
C GLU A 102 5.15 12.26 28.44
N THR A 103 5.64 11.41 29.37
CA THR A 103 5.94 11.86 30.74
C THR A 103 7.14 12.82 30.86
N ARG A 104 7.97 12.92 29.81
CA ARG A 104 9.25 13.65 29.84
C ARG A 104 9.27 14.88 28.94
N THR A 105 8.20 15.14 28.21
CA THR A 105 8.18 16.13 27.13
C THR A 105 7.05 17.13 27.35
N GLU A 106 7.33 18.40 27.06
CA GLU A 106 6.33 19.48 27.12
C GLU A 106 5.26 19.33 26.02
N GLU A 107 4.08 19.92 26.25
CA GLU A 107 2.89 19.78 25.39
C GLU A 107 3.15 20.10 23.90
N GLN A 108 4.04 21.05 23.60
CA GLN A 108 4.38 21.41 22.22
C GLN A 108 5.03 20.25 21.45
N GLY A 109 5.84 19.44 22.12
CA GLY A 109 6.49 18.25 21.56
C GLY A 109 5.55 17.05 21.42
N LEU A 110 4.32 17.14 21.96
CA LEU A 110 3.32 16.07 21.94
C LEU A 110 2.27 16.23 20.84
N ARG A 111 2.35 17.29 20.02
CA ARG A 111 1.44 17.52 18.90
C ARG A 111 1.50 16.34 17.92
N ILE A 112 0.34 15.89 17.47
CA ILE A 112 0.19 14.79 16.51
C ILE A 112 -0.23 15.31 15.13
N CYS A 113 0.15 14.58 14.10
CA CYS A 113 -0.38 14.73 12.76
C CYS A 113 -1.82 14.19 12.70
N THR A 114 -2.57 14.74 11.76
CA THR A 114 -3.94 14.36 11.42
C THR A 114 -4.03 14.09 9.93
N GLU A 115 -5.15 13.53 9.46
CA GLU A 115 -5.39 13.35 8.02
C GLU A 115 -5.30 14.66 7.23
N ALA A 116 -5.63 15.80 7.85
CA ALA A 116 -5.52 17.12 7.22
C ALA A 116 -4.06 17.57 6.99
N ASP A 117 -3.09 16.93 7.64
CA ASP A 117 -1.66 17.16 7.41
C ASP A 117 -1.12 16.31 6.23
N LEU A 118 -1.93 15.42 5.63
CA LEU A 118 -1.58 14.67 4.42
C LEU A 118 -1.80 15.54 3.17
N GLY A 119 -0.92 15.37 2.17
CA GLY A 119 -1.18 15.90 0.83
C GLY A 119 -2.38 15.19 0.16
N PRO A 120 -3.03 15.80 -0.85
CA PRO A 120 -4.25 15.25 -1.45
C PRO A 120 -4.13 13.82 -1.99
N VAL A 121 -3.01 13.49 -2.64
CA VAL A 121 -2.75 12.13 -3.18
C VAL A 121 -2.61 11.13 -2.04
N SER A 122 -1.80 11.45 -1.03
CA SER A 122 -1.59 10.61 0.15
C SER A 122 -2.85 10.40 0.97
N GLN A 123 -3.71 11.40 1.08
CA GLN A 123 -4.99 11.29 1.78
C GLN A 123 -5.94 10.32 1.07
N ARG A 124 -6.03 10.38 -0.27
CA ARG A 124 -6.80 9.40 -1.06
C ARG A 124 -6.29 7.97 -0.85
N LEU A 125 -4.97 7.80 -0.88
CA LEU A 125 -4.31 6.52 -0.64
C LEU A 125 -4.57 5.97 0.76
N HIS A 126 -4.41 6.80 1.79
CA HIS A 126 -4.71 6.45 3.17
C HIS A 126 -6.16 5.95 3.32
N SER A 127 -7.10 6.71 2.75
CA SER A 127 -8.53 6.39 2.78
C SER A 127 -8.85 5.08 2.03
N ARG A 128 -8.13 4.84 0.93
CA ARG A 128 -8.26 3.62 0.13
C ARG A 128 -7.79 2.39 0.90
N PHE A 129 -6.58 2.42 1.48
CA PHE A 129 -6.07 1.30 2.28
C PHE A 129 -6.95 1.06 3.52
N ASP A 130 -7.42 2.12 4.17
CA ASP A 130 -8.36 2.00 5.28
C ASP A 130 -9.67 1.31 4.85
N ARG A 131 -10.24 1.69 3.70
CA ARG A 131 -11.43 1.03 3.13
C ARG A 131 -11.20 -0.47 2.86
N PHE A 132 -10.09 -0.84 2.21
CA PHE A 132 -9.80 -2.26 1.92
C PHE A 132 -9.57 -3.08 3.18
N THR A 133 -8.84 -2.53 4.15
CA THR A 133 -8.64 -3.23 5.43
C THR A 133 -9.97 -3.45 6.15
N LYS A 134 -10.85 -2.44 6.20
CA LYS A 134 -12.20 -2.55 6.80
C LYS A 134 -13.13 -3.53 6.08
N GLN A 135 -13.00 -3.71 4.76
CA GLN A 135 -13.78 -4.71 4.02
C GLN A 135 -13.39 -6.15 4.34
N ARG A 136 -12.12 -6.38 4.70
CA ARG A 136 -11.56 -7.72 4.98
C ARG A 136 -11.58 -8.08 6.45
N TYR A 137 -11.76 -7.06 7.29
CA TYR A 137 -11.69 -7.14 8.73
C TYR A 137 -12.92 -6.44 9.31
N GLU A 138 -13.86 -7.21 9.85
CA GLU A 138 -14.81 -6.65 10.80
C GLU A 138 -14.06 -6.43 12.11
N THR A 139 -13.99 -5.18 12.56
CA THR A 139 -13.43 -4.85 13.87
C THR A 139 -14.14 -5.69 14.91
N LEU A 140 -13.45 -6.70 15.44
CA LEU A 140 -13.89 -7.30 16.69
C LEU A 140 -13.96 -6.11 17.64
N GLY A 141 -15.12 -5.86 18.25
CA GLY A 141 -15.34 -4.75 19.20
C GLY A 141 -14.51 -4.90 20.48
N LEU A 142 -13.27 -5.40 20.36
CA LEU A 142 -12.22 -5.40 21.33
C LEU A 142 -12.09 -3.98 21.84
N ILE A 143 -12.14 -3.90 23.17
CA ILE A 143 -12.14 -2.72 24.02
C ILE A 143 -11.38 -1.57 23.36
N LYS A 144 -12.03 -0.41 23.20
CA LYS A 144 -11.42 0.84 22.71
C LYS A 144 -10.04 1.00 23.32
N LYS A 145 -9.00 0.76 22.53
CA LYS A 145 -7.62 0.97 22.97
C LYS A 145 -7.34 2.47 22.94
N THR A 146 -6.60 2.95 23.92
CA THR A 146 -6.13 4.35 23.92
C THR A 146 -5.11 4.52 22.80
N GLY A 147 -5.32 5.47 21.89
CA GLY A 147 -4.33 5.86 20.87
C GLY A 147 -3.03 6.30 21.52
N TRP A 148 -1.91 6.04 20.86
CA TRP A 148 -0.57 6.39 21.33
C TRP A 148 0.27 6.86 20.14
N ALA A 149 1.21 7.78 20.39
CA ALA A 149 1.96 8.42 19.32
C ALA A 149 3.42 7.96 19.25
N LEU A 150 3.95 7.88 18.04
CA LEU A 150 5.37 7.66 17.78
C LEU A 150 6.07 9.00 17.56
N TYR A 151 7.03 9.27 18.45
CA TYR A 151 7.76 10.53 18.52
C TYR A 151 9.17 10.44 17.93
N ASP A 152 9.75 9.24 17.76
CA ASP A 152 11.10 9.10 17.23
C ASP A 152 11.06 8.47 15.83
N LYS A 153 11.58 9.19 14.82
CA LYS A 153 11.62 8.73 13.42
C LYS A 153 12.42 7.44 13.25
N GLY A 154 13.57 7.33 13.90
CA GLY A 154 14.47 6.18 13.76
C GLY A 154 13.89 4.92 14.39
N TYR A 155 13.27 5.06 15.57
CA TYR A 155 12.55 4.00 16.25
C TYR A 155 11.32 3.57 15.43
N MET A 156 10.55 4.53 14.91
CA MET A 156 9.40 4.27 14.06
C MET A 156 9.78 3.46 12.81
N GLY A 157 10.83 3.87 12.10
CA GLY A 157 11.35 3.14 10.95
C GLY A 157 11.69 1.68 11.30
N ARG A 158 12.50 1.47 12.35
CA ARG A 158 12.87 0.12 12.79
C ARG A 158 11.66 -0.72 13.21
N MET A 159 10.71 -0.14 13.95
CA MET A 159 9.50 -0.85 14.37
C MET A 159 8.67 -1.31 13.17
N ILE A 160 8.52 -0.46 12.15
CA ILE A 160 7.83 -0.82 10.91
C ILE A 160 8.59 -1.95 10.20
N ASP A 161 9.90 -1.82 10.04
CA ASP A 161 10.75 -2.82 9.37
C ASP A 161 10.67 -4.17 10.07
N ASP A 162 10.74 -4.16 11.40
CA ASP A 162 10.54 -5.32 12.24
C ASP A 162 9.16 -5.96 11.96
N ILE A 163 8.07 -5.20 12.09
CA ILE A 163 6.70 -5.72 11.84
C ILE A 163 6.59 -6.33 10.43
N ILE A 164 7.17 -5.70 9.42
CA ILE A 164 7.19 -6.21 8.03
C ILE A 164 7.92 -7.55 7.97
N ALA A 165 9.07 -7.68 8.62
CA ALA A 165 9.81 -8.94 8.67
C ALA A 165 8.99 -10.04 9.33
N SER A 166 8.26 -9.75 10.42
CA SER A 166 7.34 -10.72 11.03
C SER A 166 6.19 -11.10 10.10
N ILE A 167 5.63 -10.17 9.31
CA ILE A 167 4.60 -10.50 8.30
C ILE A 167 5.19 -11.39 7.21
N GLU A 168 6.42 -11.14 6.78
CA GLU A 168 7.11 -11.98 5.80
C GLU A 168 7.36 -13.39 6.33
N ASP A 169 7.81 -13.52 7.58
CA ASP A 169 8.01 -14.82 8.21
C ASP A 169 6.68 -15.57 8.41
N LEU A 170 5.61 -14.83 8.73
CA LEU A 170 4.25 -15.38 8.81
C LEU A 170 3.79 -15.96 7.47
N GLU A 171 4.02 -15.25 6.36
CA GLU A 171 3.70 -15.70 5.01
C GLU A 171 4.59 -16.90 4.57
N LYS A 172 5.83 -16.98 5.02
CA LYS A 172 6.72 -18.14 4.76
C LYS A 172 6.28 -19.38 5.51
N VAL A 173 5.96 -19.23 6.80
CA VAL A 173 5.53 -20.33 7.68
C VAL A 173 4.16 -20.83 7.26
N PHE A 174 3.22 -19.91 7.01
CA PHE A 174 1.85 -20.24 6.64
C PHE A 174 1.45 -19.44 5.39
N PRO A 175 1.77 -19.96 4.18
CA PRO A 175 1.49 -19.24 2.95
C PRO A 175 -0.01 -19.15 2.68
N GLY A 176 -0.43 -17.97 2.24
CA GLY A 176 -1.76 -17.75 1.66
C GLY A 176 -1.96 -18.52 0.36
N THR A 177 -3.21 -18.70 -0.05
CA THR A 177 -3.51 -19.28 -1.37
C THR A 177 -3.02 -18.32 -2.47
N PRO A 178 -2.04 -18.69 -3.32
CA PRO A 178 -1.41 -17.74 -4.24
C PRO A 178 -2.38 -17.06 -5.20
N GLN A 179 -3.39 -17.77 -5.67
CA GLN A 179 -4.43 -17.23 -6.56
C GLN A 179 -5.28 -16.18 -5.83
N VAL A 180 -5.68 -16.45 -4.59
CA VAL A 180 -6.46 -15.51 -3.76
C VAL A 180 -5.63 -14.29 -3.43
N THR A 181 -4.36 -14.47 -3.06
CA THR A 181 -3.45 -13.34 -2.78
C THR A 181 -3.32 -12.42 -3.99
N ARG A 182 -3.11 -12.96 -5.20
CA ARG A 182 -3.03 -12.17 -6.44
C ARG A 182 -4.34 -11.41 -6.71
N GLN A 183 -5.48 -12.08 -6.64
CA GLN A 183 -6.79 -11.43 -6.81
C GLN A 183 -7.01 -10.30 -5.81
N LEU A 184 -6.61 -10.49 -4.55
CA LEU A 184 -6.71 -9.46 -3.52
C LEU A 184 -5.82 -8.24 -3.83
N VAL A 185 -4.61 -8.45 -4.36
CA VAL A 185 -3.71 -7.35 -4.79
C VAL A 185 -4.31 -6.61 -5.98
N ASP A 186 -4.81 -7.34 -6.98
CA ASP A 186 -5.37 -6.74 -8.18
C ASP A 186 -6.56 -5.84 -7.81
N MET A 187 -7.46 -6.30 -6.93
CA MET A 187 -8.57 -5.50 -6.40
C MET A 187 -8.11 -4.25 -5.62
N GLU A 188 -6.99 -4.30 -4.89
CA GLU A 188 -6.46 -3.14 -4.14
C GLU A 188 -6.14 -1.96 -5.06
N ILE A 189 -5.64 -2.26 -6.26
CA ILE A 189 -5.20 -1.25 -7.22
C ILE A 189 -6.17 -1.07 -8.39
N GLU A 190 -7.18 -1.93 -8.58
CA GLU A 190 -8.08 -1.96 -9.75
C GLU A 190 -8.71 -0.61 -10.08
N GLU A 191 -9.16 0.13 -9.07
CA GLU A 191 -9.81 1.43 -9.28
C GLU A 191 -8.82 2.61 -9.41
N VAL A 192 -7.52 2.39 -9.17
CA VAL A 192 -6.49 3.45 -9.25
C VAL A 192 -6.07 3.67 -10.70
N ASN A 193 -6.38 4.83 -11.27
CA ASN A 193 -6.04 5.16 -12.66
C ASN A 193 -5.12 6.39 -12.78
N ASP A 194 -4.78 7.01 -11.66
CA ASP A 194 -3.87 8.14 -11.58
C ASP A 194 -2.42 7.62 -11.50
N GLU A 195 -1.56 8.05 -12.43
CA GLU A 195 -0.17 7.63 -12.49
C GLU A 195 0.63 8.05 -11.26
N GLN A 196 0.43 9.28 -10.76
CA GLN A 196 1.10 9.76 -9.54
C GLN A 196 0.67 8.96 -8.33
N GLU A 197 -0.60 8.57 -8.29
CA GLU A 197 -1.15 7.71 -7.24
C GLU A 197 -0.50 6.31 -7.28
N LEU A 198 -0.36 5.71 -8.46
CA LEU A 198 0.30 4.41 -8.63
C LEU A 198 1.80 4.45 -8.34
N GLU A 199 2.50 5.52 -8.75
CA GLU A 199 3.92 5.73 -8.43
C GLU A 199 4.13 5.83 -6.92
N LEU A 200 3.24 6.55 -6.22
CA LEU A 200 3.30 6.65 -4.77
C LEU A 200 3.02 5.29 -4.10
N ILE A 201 2.05 4.51 -4.59
CA ILE A 201 1.83 3.13 -4.10
C ILE A 201 3.09 2.29 -4.33
N GLN A 202 3.70 2.37 -5.51
CA GLN A 202 4.92 1.62 -5.84
C GLN A 202 6.07 1.97 -4.88
N ASP A 203 6.30 3.26 -4.60
CA ASP A 203 7.36 3.71 -3.71
C ASP A 203 7.14 3.26 -2.26
N VAL A 204 5.95 3.49 -1.71
CA VAL A 204 5.66 3.18 -0.29
C VAL A 204 5.50 1.68 -0.01
N SER A 205 5.17 0.89 -1.03
CA SER A 205 5.13 -0.57 -0.95
C SER A 205 6.49 -1.23 -1.15
N LYS A 206 7.49 -0.50 -1.68
CA LYS A 206 8.83 -1.06 -1.89
C LYS A 206 9.46 -1.49 -0.56
N GLY A 207 9.77 -2.79 -0.44
CA GLY A 207 10.29 -3.39 0.79
C GLY A 207 9.26 -3.57 1.91
N VAL A 208 8.01 -3.16 1.71
CA VAL A 208 6.89 -3.38 2.65
C VAL A 208 5.95 -4.46 2.13
N ASP A 209 5.61 -4.40 0.83
CA ASP A 209 4.72 -5.32 0.14
C ASP A 209 5.20 -5.45 -1.33
N PRO A 210 6.12 -6.38 -1.61
CA PRO A 210 6.67 -6.57 -2.95
C PRO A 210 5.60 -6.88 -4.01
N VAL A 211 4.57 -7.63 -3.62
CA VAL A 211 3.48 -8.04 -4.55
C VAL A 211 2.67 -6.82 -4.97
N LEU A 212 2.33 -5.94 -4.03
CA LEU A 212 1.64 -4.68 -4.35
C LEU A 212 2.53 -3.75 -5.18
N SER A 213 3.82 -3.65 -4.85
CA SER A 213 4.77 -2.82 -5.60
C SER A 213 4.88 -3.25 -7.06
N ASP A 214 4.97 -4.56 -7.32
CA ASP A 214 5.02 -5.11 -8.67
C ASP A 214 3.70 -4.91 -9.42
N ALA A 215 2.56 -5.11 -8.75
CA ALA A 215 1.25 -4.89 -9.33
C ALA A 215 1.02 -3.42 -9.74
N SER A 216 1.39 -2.46 -8.88
CA SER A 216 1.35 -1.04 -9.20
C SER A 216 2.26 -0.70 -10.37
N LYS A 217 3.48 -1.25 -10.41
CA LYS A 217 4.41 -1.08 -11.53
C LYS A 217 3.84 -1.57 -12.86
N HIS A 218 3.24 -2.77 -12.87
CA HIS A 218 2.57 -3.28 -14.06
C HIS A 218 1.39 -2.41 -14.47
N LYS A 219 0.60 -1.92 -13.51
CA LYS A 219 -0.53 -1.06 -13.81
C LYS A 219 -0.12 0.29 -14.40
N ILE A 220 0.98 0.90 -13.93
CA ILE A 220 1.56 2.10 -14.54
C ILE A 220 1.82 1.87 -16.03
N GLN A 221 2.38 0.70 -16.38
CA GLN A 221 2.65 0.35 -17.78
C GLN A 221 1.38 0.13 -18.61
N GLU A 222 0.28 -0.25 -17.98
CA GLU A 222 -1.02 -0.43 -18.63
C GLU A 222 -1.75 0.91 -18.85
N ILE A 223 -1.71 1.82 -17.86
CA ILE A 223 -2.35 3.13 -17.97
C ILE A 223 -1.58 4.09 -18.88
N ALA A 224 -0.25 3.97 -18.93
CA ALA A 224 0.60 4.71 -19.84
C ALA A 224 0.59 3.99 -21.19
N GLY A 225 -0.40 4.30 -22.04
CA GLY A 225 -0.43 3.82 -23.42
C GLY A 225 0.95 3.95 -24.07
N LYS A 226 1.50 2.83 -24.52
CA LYS A 226 2.90 2.75 -24.94
C LYS A 226 3.04 3.02 -26.43
N ASN A 227 3.78 4.05 -26.80
CA ASN A 227 4.16 4.33 -28.19
C ASN A 227 5.63 3.99 -28.40
N SER A 228 5.95 3.15 -29.38
CA SER A 228 7.34 2.69 -29.59
C SER A 228 7.66 2.38 -31.05
N ALA A 229 8.94 2.54 -31.41
CA ALA A 229 9.48 2.19 -32.72
C ALA A 229 10.79 1.39 -32.55
N GLY A 230 11.03 0.36 -33.37
CA GLY A 230 12.28 -0.40 -33.36
C GLY A 230 13.43 0.37 -34.01
N ARG A 231 13.43 0.51 -35.33
CA ARG A 231 14.44 1.28 -36.09
C ARG A 231 13.79 2.32 -36.98
N ILE A 232 14.27 3.55 -36.90
CA ILE A 232 13.82 4.66 -37.73
C ILE A 232 15.00 5.11 -38.61
N THR A 233 14.79 5.16 -39.92
CA THR A 233 15.79 5.57 -40.91
C THR A 233 15.17 6.55 -41.91
N GLY A 234 15.98 7.45 -42.47
CA GLY A 234 15.52 8.41 -43.47
C GLY A 234 15.60 9.87 -43.05
N SER A 235 15.16 10.78 -43.91
CA SER A 235 15.23 12.25 -43.73
C SER A 235 13.90 12.90 -43.39
N GLY A 236 12.81 12.13 -43.31
CA GLY A 236 11.48 12.63 -42.94
C GLY A 236 11.30 12.87 -41.43
N ARG A 237 10.11 13.32 -41.04
CA ARG A 237 9.77 13.65 -39.65
C ARG A 237 8.97 12.52 -39.00
N VAL A 238 9.41 12.06 -37.83
CA VAL A 238 8.72 11.02 -37.04
C VAL A 238 8.42 11.55 -35.64
N ASN A 239 7.16 11.44 -35.21
CA ASN A 239 6.74 11.66 -33.84
C ASN A 239 6.42 10.31 -33.18
N ILE A 240 6.98 10.07 -31.98
CA ILE A 240 6.63 8.92 -31.14
C ILE A 240 5.98 9.50 -29.89
N GLY A 241 4.67 9.38 -29.78
CA GLY A 241 3.90 10.04 -28.73
C GLY A 241 2.49 10.37 -29.17
N ASN A 242 1.65 10.70 -28.19
CA ASN A 242 0.30 11.16 -28.48
C ASN A 242 0.34 12.64 -28.90
N SER A 243 -0.49 13.03 -29.86
CA SER A 243 -0.62 14.41 -30.32
C SER A 243 -1.92 15.02 -29.81
N PHE A 244 -1.85 16.17 -29.15
CA PHE A 244 -3.01 16.89 -28.58
C PHE A 244 -3.14 18.28 -29.22
N ILE A 245 -4.37 18.67 -29.59
CA ILE A 245 -4.65 20.00 -30.15
C ILE A 245 -5.29 20.90 -29.10
N THR A 246 -4.78 22.13 -29.00
CA THR A 246 -5.10 23.12 -27.95
C THR A 246 -6.58 23.52 -27.87
N GLY A 247 -7.39 23.26 -28.90
CA GLY A 247 -8.82 23.57 -28.94
C GLY A 247 -9.75 22.56 -28.24
N SER A 248 -9.27 21.36 -27.89
CA SER A 248 -10.06 20.35 -27.15
C SER A 248 -9.63 20.19 -25.69
N LEU A 249 -8.67 21.00 -25.22
CA LEU A 249 -8.08 20.89 -23.88
C LEU A 249 -9.06 21.18 -22.74
N SER A 250 -10.16 21.88 -23.01
CA SER A 250 -11.18 22.20 -22.01
C SER A 250 -12.03 21.00 -21.57
N SER A 251 -11.98 19.85 -22.26
CA SER A 251 -12.72 18.63 -21.90
C SER A 251 -11.82 17.41 -21.66
N LEU A 252 -10.51 17.61 -21.50
CA LEU A 252 -9.48 16.55 -21.57
C LEU A 252 -9.03 16.01 -20.20
N GLU A 253 -9.60 16.48 -19.08
CA GLU A 253 -9.39 15.82 -17.78
C GLU A 253 -9.91 14.37 -17.87
N GLY A 254 -8.98 13.41 -17.94
CA GLY A 254 -9.29 11.98 -17.86
C GLY A 254 -9.40 11.20 -19.18
N ILE A 255 -8.84 11.67 -20.31
CA ILE A 255 -8.74 10.79 -21.49
C ILE A 255 -7.77 9.64 -21.18
N ARG A 256 -8.35 8.44 -21.05
CA ARG A 256 -7.64 7.17 -20.96
C ARG A 256 -6.97 6.89 -22.29
N VAL A 257 -5.65 6.88 -22.31
CA VAL A 257 -4.88 6.38 -23.45
C VAL A 257 -4.20 5.10 -23.04
N SER A 258 -4.92 3.98 -23.12
CA SER A 258 -4.38 2.64 -22.84
C SER A 258 -3.90 1.91 -24.10
N THR A 259 -3.85 2.60 -25.24
CA THR A 259 -3.42 2.02 -26.52
C THR A 259 -1.91 1.86 -26.56
N VAL A 260 -1.49 0.65 -26.94
CA VAL A 260 -0.09 0.34 -27.26
C VAL A 260 0.10 0.42 -28.77
N ASN A 261 0.87 1.40 -29.22
CA ASN A 261 1.28 1.55 -30.62
C ASN A 261 2.74 1.11 -30.76
N HIS A 262 3.00 0.17 -31.66
CA HIS A 262 4.34 -0.30 -31.96
C HIS A 262 4.57 -0.44 -33.46
N VAL A 263 5.77 -0.11 -33.91
CA VAL A 263 6.24 -0.38 -35.28
C VAL A 263 7.69 -0.86 -35.24
N ASP A 264 8.01 -1.93 -35.97
CA ASP A 264 9.36 -2.51 -35.96
C ASP A 264 10.37 -1.65 -36.74
N ASP A 265 10.03 -1.26 -37.97
CA ASP A 265 10.90 -0.47 -38.85
C ASP A 265 10.11 0.68 -39.50
N VAL A 266 10.68 1.89 -39.48
CA VAL A 266 10.16 3.07 -40.19
C VAL A 266 11.23 3.59 -41.13
N HIS A 267 10.87 3.70 -42.41
CA HIS A 267 11.70 4.33 -43.42
C HIS A 267 11.00 5.58 -43.94
N THR A 268 11.69 6.73 -43.90
CA THR A 268 11.12 8.03 -44.28
C THR A 268 11.91 8.71 -45.39
N GLU A 269 11.20 9.36 -46.31
CA GLU A 269 11.78 10.28 -47.28
C GLU A 269 11.59 11.74 -46.83
N GLU A 270 12.23 12.71 -47.48
CA GLU A 270 12.30 14.11 -47.02
C GLU A 270 10.92 14.77 -46.83
N SER A 271 9.91 14.34 -47.59
CA SER A 271 8.52 14.80 -47.50
C SER A 271 7.65 13.99 -46.51
N SER A 272 8.17 12.89 -45.95
CA SER A 272 7.41 11.96 -45.12
C SER A 272 7.15 12.52 -43.71
N ARG A 273 5.93 12.30 -43.22
CA ARG A 273 5.50 12.59 -41.84
C ARG A 273 4.86 11.34 -41.25
N VAL A 274 5.42 10.85 -40.14
CA VAL A 274 4.92 9.64 -39.45
C VAL A 274 4.61 9.98 -38.00
N ASN A 275 3.42 9.61 -37.52
CA ASN A 275 3.04 9.69 -36.11
C ASN A 275 2.80 8.28 -35.57
N ILE A 276 3.52 7.90 -34.52
CA ILE A 276 3.37 6.63 -33.81
C ILE A 276 2.80 6.97 -32.45
N GLY A 277 1.48 6.96 -32.38
CA GLY A 277 0.72 7.32 -31.19
C GLY A 277 -0.66 7.79 -31.55
N ASN A 278 -1.48 8.07 -30.54
CA ASN A 278 -2.86 8.48 -30.75
C ASN A 278 -2.92 9.98 -31.07
N SER A 279 -3.87 10.38 -31.90
CA SER A 279 -4.14 11.79 -32.19
C SER A 279 -5.52 12.18 -31.64
N PHE A 280 -5.56 13.22 -30.81
CA PHE A 280 -6.76 13.71 -30.15
C PHE A 280 -7.09 15.15 -30.58
N GLY A 281 -8.33 15.37 -31.03
CA GLY A 281 -8.79 16.64 -31.63
C GLY A 281 -8.79 16.60 -33.16
N GLY A 282 -9.36 17.63 -33.81
CA GLY A 282 -9.50 17.74 -35.27
C GLY A 282 -8.16 17.94 -36.02
N LYS A 283 -8.11 18.87 -36.98
CA LYS A 283 -6.92 19.12 -37.81
C LYS A 283 -5.63 19.36 -36.99
N GLY A 284 -4.62 18.49 -37.13
CA GLY A 284 -3.28 18.55 -36.49
C GLY A 284 -2.32 17.46 -37.00
N PHE A 285 -1.00 17.61 -36.78
CA PHE A 285 0.19 16.90 -37.36
C PHE A 285 0.19 16.67 -38.89
N TRP A 286 -0.93 16.16 -39.37
CA TRP A 286 -1.35 15.91 -40.74
C TRP A 286 -1.76 17.17 -41.51
N ASP A 287 -1.81 18.33 -40.85
CA ASP A 287 -2.05 19.64 -41.47
C ASP A 287 -0.78 20.48 -41.64
#